data_AF-A0AAQ3SMR2-F1
#
_entry.id   AF-A0AAQ3SMR2-F1
#
_cell.length_a   1.000
_cell.length_b   1.000
_cell.length_c   1.000
_cell.angle_alpha   90.00
_cell.angle_beta   90.00
_cell.angle_gamma   90.00
#
_symmetry.space_group_name_H-M   'P 1'
#
loop_
_entity.id
_entity.type
_entity.pdbx_description
1 polymer ?
#
loop_
_entity_poly.entity_id
_entity_poly.type
_entity_poly.pdbx_seq_one_letter_code
_entity_poly.pdbx_strand_id
1 'polypeptide(L)'
;MPPEPEPELEPRLQIIKVVREDDLRSQIGKDGHYFDLVDFSRIRAFHVPLLHRSSWLKNLVLKFNVSVSGCGPNDKMGHSVLAGHCLPVKRNYPVSLDFIVLNEANRYVGMLFVKALSRPSDILPSLRSLAGFPTHEEIELYEIQSGDIICYQKSPKPENRYPSINFFFQHVHDQKEVQRKVQALEEEVLVLKRQACLEKKKANMEYDELKLERDNAVRQVDELRDQNRHAILEFSLEDLEQATEHLSDVCKVGDTEYGRVYKGIIHKTTVAIKLSCSQSLFQQEVSILRKCRHPNIVSVVGVCSEASALVYEWLPNGSLEDFIVSTNNSPPLSWRNRAQIIGDVCCTLLFLHSNKPSALVHGDLRPGNILIDANYRSKLFNFGMSNLFLAPGTCPPNLTARLPYMDPEFLTTGELTPLSDIYSLGVIILRLLTGMPPLSIAKKVAAALETDTLHLMIDKSAGEWPYTQAKQLAILGLSCVEMTREKRPDLLTKVWKGIEPMVTRPFVPYFHSASEGSCAPAPAHFFCPISMEIMKDPQVASDGFTYEAEAIKHWLDLGNNRSPMTNLKLPNEDLVPNHALRSCIQEFLELQRQRGHIPDR
;
A
#
# COMPACT_ATOMS: atom_id res chain seq x y z
N MET A 1 -15.18 34.08 46.10
CA MET A 1 -15.32 32.61 46.14
C MET A 1 -15.47 32.21 47.60
N PRO A 2 -16.42 31.34 47.96
CA PRO A 2 -16.40 30.69 49.27
C PRO A 2 -15.22 29.71 49.35
N PRO A 3 -14.70 29.41 50.55
CA PRO A 3 -13.58 28.48 50.74
C PRO A 3 -13.98 27.04 50.43
N GLU A 4 -13.08 26.28 49.79
CA GLU A 4 -13.27 24.86 49.50
C GLU A 4 -13.33 24.01 50.79
N PRO A 5 -14.24 23.02 50.88
CA PRO A 5 -14.34 22.13 52.02
C PRO A 5 -13.22 21.07 52.04
N GLU A 6 -12.66 20.81 53.23
CA GLU A 6 -11.67 19.77 53.49
C GLU A 6 -12.21 18.36 53.14
N PRO A 7 -11.36 17.44 52.63
CA PRO A 7 -11.80 16.12 52.19
C PRO A 7 -12.16 15.18 53.35
N GLU A 8 -13.38 14.64 53.33
CA GLU A 8 -13.84 13.54 54.19
C GLU A 8 -12.97 12.29 53.97
N LEU A 9 -12.41 11.71 55.05
CA LEU A 9 -11.68 10.44 54.99
C LEU A 9 -12.58 9.30 54.49
N GLU A 10 -12.28 8.76 53.31
CA GLU A 10 -13.00 7.61 52.75
C GLU A 10 -12.86 6.36 53.65
N PRO A 11 -13.95 5.63 53.93
CA PRO A 11 -13.93 4.43 54.76
C PRO A 11 -13.19 3.27 54.07
N ARG A 12 -12.15 2.73 54.71
CA ARG A 12 -11.43 1.53 54.23
C ARG A 12 -12.34 0.30 54.26
N LEU A 13 -12.45 -0.42 53.16
CA LEU A 13 -13.16 -1.69 53.04
C LEU A 13 -12.24 -2.82 53.50
N GLN A 14 -12.72 -3.71 54.39
CA GLN A 14 -12.01 -4.92 54.80
C GLN A 14 -12.65 -6.15 54.16
N ILE A 15 -11.84 -7.03 53.57
CA ILE A 15 -12.31 -8.28 52.96
C ILE A 15 -12.17 -9.40 53.98
N ILE A 16 -13.25 -10.17 54.21
CA ILE A 16 -13.21 -11.35 55.08
C ILE A 16 -13.26 -12.63 54.24
N LYS A 17 -12.26 -13.50 54.40
CA LYS A 17 -12.21 -14.82 53.77
C LYS A 17 -12.35 -15.92 54.83
N VAL A 18 -13.25 -16.88 54.59
CA VAL A 18 -13.53 -17.98 55.52
C VAL A 18 -13.06 -19.29 54.87
N VAL A 19 -12.24 -20.06 55.58
CA VAL A 19 -11.71 -21.35 55.10
C VAL A 19 -11.89 -22.41 56.19
N ARG A 20 -12.40 -23.60 55.84
CA ARG A 20 -12.47 -24.75 56.75
C ARG A 20 -11.24 -25.64 56.57
N GLU A 21 -10.82 -26.32 57.62
CA GLU A 21 -9.67 -27.24 57.56
C GLU A 21 -9.86 -28.37 56.53
N ASP A 22 -11.09 -28.85 56.34
CA ASP A 22 -11.42 -29.86 55.33
C ASP A 22 -11.29 -29.36 53.86
N ASP A 23 -11.16 -28.03 53.65
CA ASP A 23 -10.93 -27.43 52.32
C ASP A 23 -9.44 -27.41 51.93
N LEU A 24 -8.55 -27.78 52.85
CA LEU A 24 -7.12 -27.95 52.59
C LEU A 24 -6.85 -29.35 52.05
N ARG A 25 -6.24 -29.44 50.86
CA ARG A 25 -5.68 -30.70 50.36
C ARG A 25 -4.17 -30.58 50.22
N SER A 26 -3.48 -31.34 51.05
CA SER A 26 -2.07 -31.65 50.81
C SER A 26 -1.93 -32.48 49.53
N GLN A 27 -1.16 -31.97 48.58
CA GLN A 27 -0.58 -32.76 47.49
C GLN A 27 0.93 -32.78 47.65
N ILE A 28 1.55 -33.92 47.38
CA ILE A 28 3.01 -34.03 47.32
C ILE A 28 3.41 -33.68 45.89
N GLY A 29 4.18 -32.60 45.73
CA GLY A 29 4.76 -32.24 44.44
C GLY A 29 5.75 -33.31 43.96
N LYS A 30 6.06 -33.34 42.66
CA LYS A 30 6.99 -34.34 42.09
C LYS A 30 8.42 -34.26 42.65
N ASP A 31 8.71 -33.18 43.35
CA ASP A 31 9.92 -32.85 44.12
C ASP A 31 9.89 -33.36 45.58
N GLY A 32 8.82 -34.04 46.01
CA GLY A 32 8.73 -34.68 47.32
C GLY A 32 8.34 -33.75 48.47
N HIS A 33 8.02 -32.49 48.19
CA HIS A 33 7.55 -31.52 49.18
C HIS A 33 6.01 -31.52 49.27
N TYR A 34 5.49 -31.38 50.50
CA TYR A 34 4.06 -31.21 50.76
C TYR A 34 3.64 -29.78 50.43
N PHE A 35 2.59 -29.63 49.63
CA PHE A 35 1.95 -28.34 49.38
C PHE A 35 0.46 -28.46 49.70
N ASP A 36 -0.04 -27.59 50.58
CA ASP A 36 -1.47 -27.45 50.81
C ASP A 36 -2.07 -26.55 49.73
N LEU A 37 -2.82 -27.15 48.81
CA LEU A 37 -3.69 -26.42 47.90
C LEU A 37 -5.03 -26.20 48.61
N VAL A 38 -5.34 -24.94 48.91
CA VAL A 38 -6.70 -24.54 49.29
C VAL A 38 -7.54 -24.64 48.01
N ASP A 39 -8.39 -25.66 47.91
CA ASP A 39 -9.28 -25.81 46.76
C ASP A 39 -10.51 -24.91 46.95
N PHE A 40 -10.37 -23.65 46.53
CA PHE A 40 -11.45 -22.65 46.59
C PHE A 40 -12.72 -23.07 45.82
N SER A 41 -12.67 -24.10 44.96
CA SER A 41 -13.83 -24.60 44.21
C SER A 41 -14.79 -25.46 45.04
N ARG A 42 -14.37 -25.90 46.24
CA ARG A 42 -15.16 -26.72 47.17
C ARG A 42 -15.73 -25.97 48.37
N ILE A 43 -15.38 -24.70 48.55
CA ILE A 43 -16.00 -23.82 49.53
C ILE A 43 -17.52 -23.90 49.32
N ARG A 44 -18.22 -24.53 50.27
CA ARG A 44 -19.67 -24.64 50.19
C ARG A 44 -20.26 -23.24 50.34
N ALA A 45 -20.83 -22.78 49.24
CA ALA A 45 -21.68 -21.61 49.16
C ALA A 45 -22.64 -21.48 50.36
N PHE A 46 -22.82 -20.26 50.85
CA PHE A 46 -23.86 -19.94 51.82
C PHE A 46 -25.24 -20.24 51.19
N HIS A 47 -25.98 -21.20 51.75
CA HIS A 47 -27.35 -21.49 51.32
C HIS A 47 -28.32 -20.60 52.09
N VAL A 48 -28.96 -19.65 51.41
CA VAL A 48 -30.06 -18.84 51.99
C VAL A 48 -31.39 -19.53 51.67
N PRO A 49 -32.11 -20.12 52.64
CA PRO A 49 -33.37 -20.81 52.35
C PRO A 49 -34.45 -19.81 51.97
N LEU A 50 -35.12 -20.03 50.83
CA LEU A 50 -36.34 -19.31 50.43
C LEU A 50 -37.51 -19.76 51.31
N LEU A 51 -37.72 -19.10 52.45
CA LEU A 51 -38.85 -19.40 53.34
C LEU A 51 -39.85 -18.24 53.41
N HIS A 52 -40.99 -18.48 52.76
CA HIS A 52 -42.33 -17.93 52.94
C HIS A 52 -42.53 -16.49 53.46
N ARG A 53 -43.04 -15.67 52.53
CA ARG A 53 -43.86 -14.45 52.69
C ARG A 53 -44.45 -14.25 54.10
N SER A 54 -43.93 -13.28 54.85
CA SER A 54 -44.64 -12.61 55.94
C SER A 54 -44.14 -11.16 56.13
N SER A 55 -44.81 -10.21 55.47
CA SER A 55 -45.24 -8.87 55.95
C SER A 55 -44.36 -7.84 56.69
N TRP A 56 -43.05 -8.00 56.95
CA TRP A 56 -42.25 -6.94 57.65
C TRP A 56 -41.20 -6.20 56.81
N LEU A 57 -41.02 -6.54 55.53
CA LEU A 57 -40.12 -5.83 54.60
C LEU A 57 -40.86 -4.78 53.76
N LYS A 58 -41.31 -3.69 54.39
CA LYS A 58 -41.79 -2.49 53.67
C LYS A 58 -40.74 -1.39 53.77
N ASN A 59 -40.23 -0.99 52.61
CA ASN A 59 -39.39 0.18 52.32
C ASN A 59 -37.88 -0.03 52.43
N LEU A 60 -37.24 -0.45 51.32
CA LEU A 60 -35.87 -0.02 50.99
C LEU A 60 -35.56 -0.27 49.49
N VAL A 61 -34.88 0.71 48.89
CA VAL A 61 -34.45 0.78 47.47
C VAL A 61 -32.93 0.62 47.42
N LEU A 62 -32.39 -0.21 46.52
CA LEU A 62 -30.95 -0.30 46.23
C LEU A 62 -30.65 -0.44 44.73
N LYS A 63 -29.54 0.20 44.31
CA LYS A 63 -28.99 0.30 42.95
C LYS A 63 -27.99 -0.83 42.67
N PHE A 64 -28.07 -1.42 41.48
CA PHE A 64 -27.09 -2.39 40.97
C PHE A 64 -26.14 -1.72 39.97
N ASN A 65 -24.85 -2.07 40.03
CA ASN A 65 -23.91 -1.92 38.92
C ASN A 65 -23.30 -3.29 38.64
N VAL A 66 -23.63 -3.87 37.50
CA VAL A 66 -23.04 -5.12 37.01
C VAL A 66 -22.22 -4.79 35.77
N SER A 67 -20.91 -5.04 35.80
CA SER A 67 -20.06 -5.06 34.62
C SER A 67 -19.76 -6.52 34.24
N VAL A 68 -20.41 -7.01 33.19
CA VAL A 68 -20.03 -8.28 32.53
C VAL A 68 -19.03 -7.94 31.44
N SER A 69 -17.82 -8.49 31.53
CA SER A 69 -16.83 -8.44 30.45
C SER A 69 -16.84 -9.77 29.69
N GLY A 70 -17.21 -9.70 28.41
CA GLY A 70 -16.91 -10.72 27.40
C GLY A 70 -17.93 -11.85 27.25
N CYS A 71 -18.82 -11.72 26.26
CA CYS A 71 -19.10 -12.77 25.25
C CYS A 71 -19.86 -12.15 24.06
N GLY A 72 -19.45 -12.55 22.85
CA GLY A 72 -19.91 -12.02 21.56
C GLY A 72 -21.32 -12.49 21.15
N PRO A 73 -21.84 -11.95 20.04
CA PRO A 73 -23.27 -11.91 19.76
C PRO A 73 -23.73 -13.21 19.10
N ASN A 74 -24.23 -14.17 19.88
CA ASN A 74 -25.25 -15.12 19.39
C ASN A 74 -25.99 -15.96 20.44
N ASP A 75 -25.72 -15.83 21.75
CA ASP A 75 -26.48 -16.59 22.75
C ASP A 75 -27.67 -15.78 23.29
N LYS A 76 -28.87 -16.16 22.84
CA LYS A 76 -30.15 -15.67 23.37
C LYS A 76 -30.35 -16.19 24.80
N MET A 77 -30.06 -15.38 25.82
CA MET A 77 -30.53 -15.65 27.19
C MET A 77 -31.91 -15.04 27.44
N GLY A 78 -32.85 -15.91 27.83
CA GLY A 78 -34.05 -15.52 28.55
C GLY A 78 -33.72 -15.14 29.99
N HIS A 79 -34.31 -14.05 30.46
CA HIS A 79 -34.13 -13.50 31.81
C HIS A 79 -34.73 -14.39 32.91
N SER A 80 -34.08 -14.49 34.07
CA SER A 80 -34.77 -14.45 35.36
C SER A 80 -33.85 -13.96 36.50
N VAL A 81 -34.37 -12.98 37.22
CA VAL A 81 -33.77 -12.21 38.32
C VAL A 81 -34.07 -12.92 39.64
N LEU A 82 -33.09 -13.10 40.53
CA LEU A 82 -33.32 -13.56 41.90
C LEU A 82 -32.70 -12.58 42.91
N ALA A 83 -33.53 -12.14 43.87
CA ALA A 83 -33.30 -11.05 44.82
C ALA A 83 -32.42 -11.44 46.04
N GLY A 84 -31.73 -10.46 46.64
CA GLY A 84 -30.90 -10.60 47.85
C GLY A 84 -31.26 -9.61 48.97
N HIS A 85 -30.89 -9.94 50.22
CA HIS A 85 -31.25 -9.25 51.49
C HIS A 85 -30.03 -8.66 52.23
N CYS A 86 -30.20 -7.55 52.97
CA CYS A 86 -29.23 -7.04 53.98
C CYS A 86 -29.63 -7.46 55.41
N LEU A 87 -28.66 -7.81 56.26
CA LEU A 87 -28.89 -8.17 57.67
C LEU A 87 -28.67 -6.96 58.61
N PRO A 88 -29.57 -6.67 59.56
CA PRO A 88 -29.34 -5.64 60.57
C PRO A 88 -28.42 -6.16 61.68
N VAL A 89 -27.24 -5.55 61.83
CA VAL A 89 -26.42 -5.68 63.06
C VAL A 89 -26.82 -4.56 64.02
N LYS A 90 -26.89 -4.85 65.33
CA LYS A 90 -27.48 -3.98 66.39
C LYS A 90 -26.83 -2.59 66.60
N ARG A 91 -25.93 -2.12 65.72
CA ARG A 91 -25.42 -0.74 65.64
C ARG A 91 -25.26 -0.38 64.16
N ASN A 92 -25.72 0.82 63.77
CA ASN A 92 -25.94 1.33 62.40
C ASN A 92 -24.74 1.28 61.41
N TYR A 93 -24.18 0.11 61.14
CA TYR A 93 -23.18 -0.07 60.08
C TYR A 93 -23.70 -1.09 59.06
N PRO A 94 -23.95 -0.67 57.80
CA PRO A 94 -24.42 -1.58 56.77
C PRO A 94 -23.30 -2.56 56.42
N VAL A 95 -23.60 -3.86 56.52
CA VAL A 95 -22.78 -4.93 55.96
C VAL A 95 -23.36 -5.26 54.60
N SER A 96 -22.56 -5.15 53.54
CA SER A 96 -22.95 -5.54 52.19
C SER A 96 -22.36 -6.90 51.85
N LEU A 97 -23.21 -7.81 51.37
CA LEU A 97 -22.79 -9.11 50.86
C LEU A 97 -22.90 -9.10 49.34
N ASP A 98 -21.78 -9.30 48.67
CA ASP A 98 -21.77 -9.51 47.23
C ASP A 98 -21.45 -10.98 46.94
N PHE A 99 -22.27 -11.60 46.10
CA PHE A 99 -22.09 -12.98 45.64
C PHE A 99 -21.64 -12.99 44.20
N ILE A 100 -20.60 -13.78 43.90
CA ILE A 100 -20.16 -14.06 42.54
C ILE A 100 -20.60 -15.49 42.20
N VAL A 101 -21.42 -15.63 41.16
CA VAL A 101 -21.85 -16.94 40.65
C VAL A 101 -20.73 -17.49 39.77
N LEU A 102 -20.17 -18.64 40.16
CA LEU A 102 -19.14 -19.33 39.40
C LEU A 102 -19.75 -20.61 38.80
N ASN A 103 -20.29 -20.48 37.60
CA ASN A 103 -20.81 -21.52 36.70
C ASN A 103 -22.12 -22.26 37.08
N GLU A 104 -22.75 -22.81 36.04
CA GLU A 104 -24.12 -23.37 35.92
C GLU A 104 -24.51 -24.49 36.91
N ALA A 105 -23.64 -24.88 37.83
CA ALA A 105 -23.90 -25.90 38.85
C ALA A 105 -24.44 -25.32 40.18
N ASN A 106 -25.12 -24.17 40.16
CA ASN A 106 -25.76 -23.53 41.32
C ASN A 106 -24.88 -23.47 42.59
N ARG A 107 -23.59 -23.12 42.44
CA ARG A 107 -22.68 -22.81 43.57
C ARG A 107 -22.40 -21.32 43.64
N TYR A 108 -22.67 -20.70 44.80
CA TYR A 108 -22.48 -19.27 45.06
C TYR A 108 -21.28 -19.02 45.98
N VAL A 109 -20.20 -18.40 45.50
CA VAL A 109 -19.12 -17.96 46.40
C VAL A 109 -19.40 -16.51 46.78
N GLY A 110 -19.60 -16.25 48.07
CA GLY A 110 -19.90 -14.91 48.59
C GLY A 110 -18.69 -14.26 49.25
N MET A 111 -18.46 -12.97 48.99
CA MET A 111 -17.49 -12.14 49.71
C MET A 111 -18.26 -11.18 50.64
N LEU A 112 -17.86 -11.15 51.92
CA LEU A 112 -18.45 -10.24 52.90
C LEU A 112 -17.63 -8.94 52.92
N PHE A 113 -18.26 -7.81 52.61
CA PHE A 113 -17.65 -6.50 52.76
C PHE A 113 -18.22 -5.84 54.01
N VAL A 114 -17.32 -5.53 54.96
CA VAL A 114 -17.69 -4.85 56.20
C VAL A 114 -17.12 -3.43 56.19
N LYS A 115 -17.98 -2.44 56.46
CA LYS A 115 -17.54 -1.05 56.62
C LYS A 115 -16.84 -0.90 57.97
N ALA A 116 -15.57 -0.49 57.96
CA ALA A 116 -14.55 -0.71 58.99
C ALA A 116 -14.68 0.02 60.35
N LEU A 117 -15.89 0.26 60.87
CA LEU A 117 -16.08 0.87 62.20
C LEU A 117 -16.46 -0.14 63.31
N SER A 118 -16.41 -1.45 63.02
CA SER A 118 -16.80 -2.51 63.96
C SER A 118 -15.59 -3.32 64.42
N ARG A 119 -15.53 -3.75 65.70
CA ARG A 119 -14.46 -4.66 66.14
C ARG A 119 -14.66 -6.04 65.51
N PRO A 120 -13.59 -6.78 65.14
CA PRO A 120 -13.71 -8.13 64.58
C PRO A 120 -14.58 -9.10 65.43
N SER A 121 -14.60 -8.92 66.75
CA SER A 121 -15.45 -9.66 67.68
C SER A 121 -16.96 -9.48 67.46
N ASP A 122 -17.38 -8.32 66.95
CA ASP A 122 -18.79 -7.93 66.91
C ASP A 122 -19.55 -8.56 65.72
N ILE A 123 -18.82 -9.05 64.72
CA ILE A 123 -19.36 -9.69 63.52
C ILE A 123 -19.31 -11.23 63.57
N LEU A 124 -18.60 -11.81 64.54
CA LEU A 124 -18.43 -13.26 64.70
C LEU A 124 -19.75 -14.04 64.81
N PRO A 125 -20.77 -13.61 65.58
CA PRO A 125 -22.04 -14.33 65.65
C PRO A 125 -22.78 -14.37 64.31
N SER A 126 -22.72 -13.27 63.55
CA SER A 126 -23.35 -13.14 62.23
C SER A 126 -22.62 -14.00 61.19
N LEU A 127 -21.28 -14.05 61.25
CA LEU A 127 -20.46 -14.95 60.42
C LEU A 127 -20.73 -16.42 60.75
N ARG A 128 -20.85 -16.78 62.04
CA ARG A 128 -21.25 -18.13 62.49
C ARG A 128 -22.61 -18.54 61.90
N SER A 129 -23.58 -17.64 61.96
CA SER A 129 -24.91 -17.87 61.40
C SER A 129 -24.91 -17.99 59.88
N LEU A 130 -24.17 -17.13 59.17
CA LEU A 130 -24.09 -17.17 57.71
C LEU A 130 -23.39 -18.45 57.27
N ALA A 131 -22.18 -18.73 57.77
CA ALA A 131 -21.34 -19.86 57.37
C ALA A 131 -21.81 -21.23 57.87
N GLY A 132 -22.88 -21.26 58.67
CA GLY A 132 -23.43 -22.49 59.24
C GLY A 132 -22.47 -23.18 60.21
N PHE A 133 -21.64 -22.41 60.93
CA PHE A 133 -20.79 -22.96 61.99
C PHE A 133 -21.63 -23.27 63.24
N PRO A 134 -21.53 -24.47 63.84
CA PRO A 134 -22.11 -24.78 65.14
C PRO A 134 -21.61 -23.81 66.23
N THR A 135 -22.47 -23.48 67.19
CA THR A 135 -22.17 -22.51 68.26
C THR A 135 -21.01 -22.90 69.18
N HIS A 136 -20.61 -24.17 69.18
CA HIS A 136 -19.61 -24.75 70.07
C HIS A 136 -18.20 -24.90 69.47
N GLU A 137 -17.99 -24.52 68.20
CA GLU A 137 -16.67 -24.62 67.55
C GLU A 137 -15.81 -23.36 67.80
N GLU A 138 -14.49 -23.55 67.94
CA GLU A 138 -13.52 -22.47 68.03
C GLU A 138 -13.18 -21.92 66.64
N ILE A 139 -13.21 -20.59 66.54
CA ILE A 139 -12.90 -19.83 65.33
C ILE A 139 -11.80 -18.85 65.70
N GLU A 140 -10.69 -18.89 64.97
CA GLU A 140 -9.60 -17.93 65.11
C GLU A 140 -9.68 -16.90 63.99
N LEU A 141 -9.56 -15.62 64.35
CA LEU A 141 -9.51 -14.51 63.41
C LEU A 141 -8.08 -13.99 63.33
N TYR A 142 -7.57 -13.90 62.11
CA TYR A 142 -6.25 -13.35 61.83
C TYR A 142 -6.41 -12.09 60.97
N GLU A 143 -5.96 -10.96 61.51
CA GLU A 143 -5.85 -9.71 60.75
C GLU A 143 -4.50 -9.70 60.04
N ILE A 144 -4.52 -9.57 58.71
CA ILE A 144 -3.30 -9.42 57.91
C ILE A 144 -2.97 -7.93 57.75
N GLN A 145 -1.70 -7.60 57.51
CA GLN A 145 -1.20 -6.21 57.46
C GLN A 145 -1.92 -5.29 56.44
N SER A 146 -2.70 -5.83 55.50
CA SER A 146 -3.56 -5.07 54.58
C SER A 146 -4.93 -4.67 55.17
N GLY A 147 -5.27 -5.10 56.38
CA GLY A 147 -6.58 -4.87 57.01
C GLY A 147 -7.65 -5.89 56.62
N ASP A 148 -7.31 -6.96 55.91
CA ASP A 148 -8.22 -8.07 55.64
C ASP A 148 -8.24 -9.06 56.81
N ILE A 149 -9.35 -9.76 57.01
CA ILE A 149 -9.53 -10.72 58.12
C ILE A 149 -9.70 -12.13 57.55
N ILE A 150 -8.85 -13.06 57.95
CA ILE A 150 -9.00 -14.47 57.64
C ILE A 150 -9.62 -15.16 58.85
N CYS A 151 -10.75 -15.83 58.60
CA CYS A 151 -11.45 -16.64 59.59
C CYS A 151 -11.07 -18.10 59.38
N TYR A 152 -10.34 -18.66 60.34
CA TYR A 152 -9.90 -20.04 60.33
C TYR A 152 -10.69 -20.86 61.35
N GLN A 153 -11.26 -21.97 60.90
CA GLN A 153 -11.85 -22.98 61.79
C GLN A 153 -10.80 -24.05 62.08
N LYS A 154 -10.49 -24.26 63.36
CA LYS A 154 -9.61 -25.36 63.81
C LYS A 154 -10.45 -26.62 63.99
N SER A 155 -10.14 -27.68 63.25
CA SER A 155 -10.75 -28.99 63.43
C SER A 155 -10.18 -29.65 64.69
N PRO A 156 -11.01 -30.27 65.55
CA PRO A 156 -10.53 -30.93 66.77
C PRO A 156 -9.89 -32.30 66.51
N LYS A 157 -9.34 -32.56 65.31
CA LYS A 157 -8.67 -33.83 65.03
C LYS A 157 -7.24 -33.82 65.60
N PRO A 158 -6.86 -34.84 66.39
CA PRO A 158 -5.54 -34.92 66.97
C PRO A 158 -4.52 -35.38 65.92
N GLU A 159 -3.30 -34.86 66.09
CA GLU A 159 -2.01 -35.32 65.53
C GLU A 159 -1.60 -34.83 64.12
N ASN A 160 -0.84 -33.73 64.15
CA ASN A 160 0.34 -33.42 63.33
C ASN A 160 0.45 -34.09 61.95
N ARG A 161 0.07 -33.36 60.89
CA ARG A 161 0.48 -33.72 59.53
C ARG A 161 0.60 -32.57 58.51
N TYR A 162 0.73 -31.31 58.95
CA TYR A 162 0.87 -30.17 58.03
C TYR A 162 1.94 -29.17 58.51
N PRO A 163 2.80 -28.63 57.61
CA PRO A 163 3.75 -27.58 57.97
C PRO A 163 3.01 -26.32 58.45
N SER A 164 3.58 -25.62 59.44
CA SER A 164 2.92 -24.52 60.14
C SER A 164 2.39 -23.44 59.19
N ILE A 165 1.27 -22.79 59.56
CA ILE A 165 0.65 -21.65 58.86
C ILE A 165 1.65 -20.56 58.43
N ASN A 166 2.76 -20.41 59.15
CA ASN A 166 3.85 -19.48 58.84
C ASN A 166 4.50 -19.74 57.46
N PHE A 167 4.59 -20.99 57.00
CA PHE A 167 5.19 -21.33 55.71
C PHE A 167 4.28 -20.87 54.54
N PHE A 168 2.97 -21.00 54.69
CA PHE A 168 1.99 -20.46 53.75
C PHE A 168 2.09 -18.93 53.65
N PHE A 169 2.19 -18.24 54.79
CA PHE A 169 2.34 -16.78 54.80
C PHE A 169 3.63 -16.30 54.14
N GLN A 170 4.74 -17.02 54.32
CA GLN A 170 6.00 -16.71 53.63
C GLN A 170 5.83 -16.82 52.11
N HIS A 171 5.20 -17.89 51.61
CA HIS A 171 4.98 -18.07 50.18
C HIS A 171 4.04 -17.00 49.58
N VAL A 172 2.97 -16.63 50.29
CA VAL A 172 2.08 -15.53 49.86
C VAL A 172 2.83 -14.18 49.84
N HIS A 173 3.73 -13.96 50.80
CA HIS A 173 4.57 -12.76 50.82
C HIS A 173 5.51 -12.73 49.61
N ASP A 174 6.19 -13.84 49.32
CA ASP A 174 7.12 -13.95 48.18
C ASP A 174 6.40 -13.77 46.84
N GLN A 175 5.19 -14.34 46.67
CA GLN A 175 4.38 -14.12 45.47
C GLN A 175 3.93 -12.66 45.33
N LYS A 176 3.56 -11.99 46.42
CA LYS A 176 3.22 -10.55 46.40
C LYS A 176 4.42 -9.69 46.02
N GLU A 177 5.64 -10.06 46.44
CA GLU A 177 6.84 -9.33 46.05
C GLU A 177 7.13 -9.48 44.54
N VAL A 178 6.97 -10.68 44.00
CA VAL A 178 7.07 -10.92 42.55
C VAL A 178 6.00 -10.12 41.79
N GLN A 179 4.76 -10.13 42.27
CA GLN A 179 3.65 -9.38 41.66
C GLN A 179 3.94 -7.87 41.60
N ARG A 180 4.52 -7.29 42.67
CA ARG A 180 4.92 -5.87 42.69
C ARG A 180 6.00 -5.55 41.68
N LYS A 181 7.01 -6.43 41.52
CA LYS A 181 8.07 -6.26 40.53
C LYS A 181 7.52 -6.32 39.10
N VAL A 182 6.58 -7.23 38.83
CA VAL A 182 5.89 -7.31 37.53
C VAL A 182 5.09 -6.04 37.25
N GLN A 183 4.30 -5.55 38.22
CA GLN A 183 3.52 -4.31 38.06
C GLN A 183 4.43 -3.09 37.79
N ALA A 184 5.56 -2.97 38.50
CA ALA A 184 6.52 -1.91 38.26
C ALA A 184 7.12 -1.96 36.85
N LEU A 185 7.46 -3.16 36.35
CA LEU A 185 7.95 -3.35 34.99
C LEU A 185 6.87 -3.05 33.93
N GLU A 186 5.61 -3.42 34.18
CA GLU A 186 4.49 -3.10 33.29
C GLU A 186 4.25 -1.59 33.16
N GLU A 187 4.37 -0.85 34.28
CA GLU A 187 4.30 0.62 34.27
C GLU A 187 5.46 1.24 33.48
N GLU A 188 6.68 0.73 33.64
CA GLU A 188 7.86 1.21 32.90
C GLU A 188 7.73 0.97 31.38
N VAL A 189 7.28 -0.22 30.98
CA VAL A 189 6.99 -0.54 29.57
C VAL A 189 5.91 0.38 28.99
N LEU A 190 4.90 0.74 29.79
CA LEU A 190 3.85 1.67 29.36
C LEU A 190 4.41 3.08 29.11
N VAL A 191 5.32 3.55 29.96
CA VAL A 191 6.00 4.85 29.80
C VAL A 191 6.86 4.85 28.52
N LEU A 192 7.68 3.81 28.31
CA LEU A 192 8.51 3.67 27.11
C LEU A 192 7.67 3.62 25.83
N LYS A 193 6.54 2.90 25.83
CA LYS A 193 5.59 2.88 24.71
C LYS A 193 5.01 4.26 24.40
N ARG A 194 4.70 5.07 25.42
CA ARG A 194 4.22 6.46 25.23
C ARG A 194 5.31 7.35 24.64
N GLN A 195 6.55 7.22 25.10
CA GLN A 195 7.69 7.97 24.54
C GLN A 195 7.93 7.61 23.07
N ALA A 196 7.98 6.32 22.73
CA ALA A 196 8.13 5.88 21.33
C ALA A 196 6.96 6.35 20.43
N CYS A 197 5.73 6.39 20.95
CA CYS A 197 4.58 6.93 20.22
C CYS A 197 4.72 8.43 19.95
N LEU A 198 5.21 9.20 20.92
CA LEU A 198 5.46 10.64 20.77
C LEU A 198 6.60 10.92 19.79
N GLU A 199 7.69 10.16 19.86
CA GLU A 199 8.81 10.25 18.92
C GLU A 199 8.37 9.91 17.49
N LYS A 200 7.57 8.84 17.32
CA LYS A 200 6.98 8.49 16.03
C LYS A 200 6.09 9.61 15.48
N LYS A 201 5.27 10.25 16.33
CA LYS A 201 4.45 11.39 15.93
C LYS A 201 5.30 12.59 15.50
N LYS A 202 6.38 12.90 16.24
CA LYS A 202 7.32 13.97 15.88
C LYS A 202 8.00 13.69 14.54
N ALA A 203 8.53 12.49 14.34
CA ALA A 203 9.17 12.09 13.09
C ALA A 203 8.20 12.12 11.89
N ASN A 204 6.92 11.74 12.10
CA ASN A 204 5.91 11.84 11.05
C ASN A 204 5.59 13.31 10.68
N MET A 205 5.46 14.20 11.67
CA MET A 205 5.24 15.62 11.40
C MET A 205 6.43 16.25 10.67
N GLU A 206 7.65 15.94 11.09
CA GLU A 206 8.88 16.40 10.43
C GLU A 206 8.99 15.86 8.99
N TYR A 207 8.59 14.60 8.77
CA TYR A 207 8.50 14.02 7.43
C TYR A 207 7.46 14.73 6.56
N ASP A 208 6.28 15.06 7.11
CA ASP A 208 5.22 15.77 6.37
C ASP A 208 5.64 17.21 6.02
N GLU A 209 6.36 17.90 6.92
CA GLU A 209 6.93 19.23 6.66
C GLU A 209 8.00 19.19 5.57
N LEU A 210 8.97 18.26 5.65
CA LEU A 210 10.00 18.07 4.63
C LEU A 210 9.39 17.68 3.28
N LYS A 211 8.32 16.87 3.28
CA LYS A 211 7.58 16.51 2.07
C LYS A 211 6.93 17.74 1.44
N LEU A 212 6.31 18.61 2.23
CA LEU A 212 5.71 19.85 1.75
C LEU A 212 6.76 20.82 1.19
N GLU A 213 7.89 20.97 1.88
CA GLU A 213 9.01 21.80 1.43
C GLU A 213 9.59 21.29 0.10
N ARG A 214 9.82 19.97 0.00
CA ARG A 214 10.23 19.32 -1.25
C ARG A 214 9.22 19.55 -2.35
N ASP A 215 7.93 19.36 -2.08
CA ASP A 215 6.88 19.51 -3.10
C ASP A 215 6.78 20.97 -3.59
N ASN A 216 7.00 21.95 -2.71
CA ASN A 216 7.07 23.37 -3.06
C ASN A 216 8.34 23.70 -3.86
N ALA A 217 9.51 23.18 -3.48
CA ALA A 217 10.75 23.34 -4.22
C ALA A 217 10.65 22.71 -5.62
N VAL A 218 10.01 21.54 -5.74
CA VAL A 218 9.74 20.90 -7.04
C VAL A 218 8.81 21.76 -7.89
N ARG A 219 7.75 22.35 -7.31
CA ARG A 219 6.89 23.30 -8.05
C ARG A 219 7.69 24.49 -8.58
N GLN A 220 8.54 25.10 -7.75
CA GLN A 220 9.38 26.22 -8.18
C GLN A 220 10.37 25.81 -9.28
N VAL A 221 11.00 24.63 -9.16
CA VAL A 221 11.90 24.11 -10.19
C VAL A 221 11.14 23.77 -11.47
N ASP A 222 9.92 23.25 -11.37
CA ASP A 222 9.06 22.97 -12.53
C ASP A 222 8.61 24.27 -13.20
N GLU A 223 8.24 25.31 -12.44
CA GLU A 223 7.91 26.65 -12.96
C GLU A 223 9.11 27.29 -13.68
N LEU A 224 10.31 27.16 -13.12
CA LEU A 224 11.56 27.61 -13.74
C LEU A 224 11.95 26.78 -14.97
N ARG A 225 11.62 25.48 -15.00
CA ARG A 225 11.86 24.59 -16.15
C ARG A 225 10.83 24.81 -17.27
N ASP A 226 9.60 25.21 -16.95
CA ASP A 226 8.56 25.52 -17.93
C ASP A 226 8.89 26.79 -18.72
N GLN A 227 9.69 27.70 -18.17
CA GLN A 227 10.19 28.87 -18.88
C GLN A 227 11.20 28.54 -20.00
N ASN A 228 11.76 27.32 -20.03
CA ASN A 228 12.91 26.99 -20.90
C ASN A 228 12.78 25.68 -21.69
N ARG A 229 11.57 25.08 -21.81
CA ARG A 229 11.33 23.89 -22.64
C ARG A 229 10.49 24.23 -23.87
N HIS A 230 11.08 24.05 -25.06
CA HIS A 230 10.47 23.93 -26.40
C HIS A 230 8.93 24.06 -26.39
N ALA A 231 8.45 25.26 -26.73
CA ALA A 231 7.04 25.61 -26.70
C ALA A 231 6.18 24.56 -27.42
N ILE A 232 5.22 23.97 -26.70
CA ILE A 232 4.09 23.30 -27.33
C ILE A 232 3.37 24.39 -28.14
N LEU A 233 3.15 24.17 -29.43
CA LEU A 233 2.51 25.15 -30.28
C LEU A 233 1.06 25.36 -29.84
N GLU A 234 0.61 26.61 -29.76
CA GLU A 234 -0.79 26.95 -29.55
C GLU A 234 -1.46 27.10 -30.92
N PHE A 235 -2.54 26.36 -31.15
CA PHE A 235 -3.39 26.43 -32.34
C PHE A 235 -4.72 27.10 -31.99
N SER A 236 -5.27 27.85 -32.94
CA SER A 236 -6.61 28.42 -32.83
C SER A 236 -7.69 27.35 -33.11
N LEU A 237 -8.93 27.62 -32.70
CA LEU A 237 -10.07 26.76 -33.08
C LEU A 237 -10.22 26.71 -34.62
N GLU A 238 -10.00 27.83 -35.30
CA GLU A 238 -10.07 27.93 -36.77
C GLU A 238 -9.06 26.99 -37.45
N ASP A 239 -7.84 26.89 -36.92
CA ASP A 239 -6.83 25.95 -37.44
C ASP A 239 -7.34 24.50 -37.38
N LEU A 240 -7.99 24.13 -36.27
CA LEU A 240 -8.53 22.78 -36.09
C LEU A 240 -9.72 22.50 -37.00
N GLU A 241 -10.62 23.48 -37.13
CA GLU A 241 -11.78 23.37 -38.02
C GLU A 241 -11.34 23.24 -39.49
N GLN A 242 -10.41 24.08 -39.95
CA GLN A 242 -9.85 23.97 -41.30
C GLN A 242 -9.16 22.62 -41.53
N ALA A 243 -8.40 22.14 -40.53
CA ALA A 243 -7.70 20.86 -40.63
C ALA A 243 -8.62 19.63 -40.68
N THR A 244 -9.86 19.74 -40.21
CA THR A 244 -10.81 18.62 -40.01
C THR A 244 -12.10 18.76 -40.81
N GLU A 245 -12.14 19.70 -41.76
CA GLU A 245 -13.35 20.02 -42.54
C GLU A 245 -14.54 20.36 -41.62
N HIS A 246 -14.31 21.26 -40.66
CA HIS A 246 -15.24 21.64 -39.59
C HIS A 246 -15.66 20.46 -38.70
N LEU A 247 -14.69 19.66 -38.25
CA LEU A 247 -14.90 18.50 -37.39
C LEU A 247 -15.89 17.48 -37.98
N SER A 248 -15.80 17.27 -39.30
CA SER A 248 -16.70 16.38 -40.03
C SER A 248 -16.59 14.93 -39.55
N ASP A 249 -17.69 14.18 -39.68
CA ASP A 249 -17.70 12.74 -39.38
C ASP A 249 -16.77 11.92 -40.31
N VAL A 250 -16.40 12.46 -41.48
CA VAL A 250 -15.45 11.83 -42.41
C VAL A 250 -14.03 11.85 -41.84
N CYS A 251 -13.67 12.93 -41.15
CA CYS A 251 -12.39 13.07 -40.45
C CYS A 251 -12.37 12.34 -39.10
N LYS A 252 -13.52 11.88 -38.60
CA LYS A 252 -13.62 11.25 -37.28
C LYS A 252 -12.95 9.87 -37.30
N VAL A 253 -11.99 9.68 -36.41
CA VAL A 253 -11.27 8.42 -36.22
C VAL A 253 -12.00 7.53 -35.23
N GLY A 254 -12.50 8.12 -34.14
CA GLY A 254 -13.25 7.39 -33.13
C GLY A 254 -13.53 8.20 -31.87
N ASP A 255 -14.43 7.67 -31.06
CA ASP A 255 -14.72 8.18 -29.72
C ASP A 255 -13.94 7.34 -28.70
N THR A 256 -13.23 8.03 -27.81
CA THR A 256 -12.54 7.41 -26.67
C THR A 256 -13.20 7.89 -25.38
N GLU A 257 -12.97 7.18 -24.28
CA GLU A 257 -13.28 7.65 -22.93
C GLU A 257 -12.69 9.04 -22.57
N TYR A 258 -11.61 9.45 -23.24
CA TYR A 258 -10.90 10.70 -22.97
C TYR A 258 -11.33 11.84 -23.90
N GLY A 259 -12.19 11.58 -24.88
CA GLY A 259 -12.51 12.56 -25.91
C GLY A 259 -12.73 11.98 -27.30
N ARG A 260 -12.95 12.88 -28.26
CA ARG A 260 -13.19 12.53 -29.67
C ARG A 260 -11.92 12.77 -30.46
N VAL A 261 -11.55 11.84 -31.34
CA VAL A 261 -10.32 11.95 -32.14
C VAL A 261 -10.66 12.11 -33.61
N TYR A 262 -10.04 13.10 -34.24
CA TYR A 262 -10.16 13.42 -35.65
C TYR A 262 -8.80 13.32 -36.33
N LYS A 263 -8.78 12.87 -37.58
CA LYS A 263 -7.63 12.96 -38.46
C LYS A 263 -7.71 14.28 -39.21
N GLY A 264 -6.63 15.04 -39.21
CA GLY A 264 -6.57 16.31 -39.92
C GLY A 264 -5.23 16.56 -40.59
N ILE A 265 -5.16 17.68 -41.31
CA ILE A 265 -3.93 18.14 -41.95
C ILE A 265 -3.68 19.59 -41.52
N ILE A 266 -2.61 19.80 -40.75
CA ILE A 266 -2.15 21.13 -40.32
C ILE A 266 -0.81 21.40 -40.99
N HIS A 267 -0.66 22.53 -41.70
CA HIS A 267 0.57 22.90 -42.41
C HIS A 267 1.16 21.75 -43.27
N LYS A 268 0.31 21.03 -44.03
CA LYS A 268 0.66 19.85 -44.85
C LYS A 268 1.15 18.62 -44.06
N THR A 269 1.07 18.64 -42.74
CA THR A 269 1.41 17.52 -41.87
C THR A 269 0.12 16.82 -41.43
N THR A 270 0.06 15.50 -41.60
CA THR A 270 -1.08 14.71 -41.09
C THR A 270 -0.96 14.60 -39.58
N VAL A 271 -2.06 14.92 -38.87
CA VAL A 271 -2.11 14.97 -37.41
C VAL A 271 -3.35 14.23 -36.88
N ALA A 272 -3.29 13.84 -35.61
CA ALA A 272 -4.44 13.39 -34.84
C ALA A 272 -4.87 14.49 -33.87
N ILE A 273 -6.10 14.99 -33.98
CA ILE A 273 -6.65 16.06 -33.14
C ILE A 273 -7.63 15.42 -32.16
N LYS A 274 -7.30 15.44 -30.87
CA LYS A 274 -8.13 14.92 -29.78
C LYS A 274 -8.83 16.07 -29.07
N LEU A 275 -10.15 16.13 -29.18
CA LEU A 275 -10.99 17.01 -28.36
C LEU A 275 -11.26 16.35 -27.01
N SER A 276 -10.69 16.88 -25.93
CA SER A 276 -10.85 16.31 -24.59
C SER A 276 -12.31 16.39 -24.12
N CYS A 277 -12.78 15.37 -23.40
CA CYS A 277 -14.16 15.36 -22.88
C CYS A 277 -14.37 16.28 -21.66
N SER A 278 -13.30 16.74 -21.01
CA SER A 278 -13.36 17.77 -19.98
C SER A 278 -12.10 18.65 -19.98
N GLN A 279 -12.25 19.88 -19.49
CA GLN A 279 -11.13 20.80 -19.29
C GLN A 279 -10.11 20.26 -18.27
N SER A 280 -10.56 19.53 -17.25
CA SER A 280 -9.66 18.94 -16.25
C SER A 280 -8.76 17.86 -16.84
N LEU A 281 -9.30 16.99 -17.70
CA LEU A 281 -8.54 15.98 -18.43
C LEU A 281 -7.53 16.63 -19.37
N PHE A 282 -7.97 17.65 -20.11
CA PHE A 282 -7.09 18.42 -21.00
C PHE A 282 -5.89 19.01 -20.24
N GLN A 283 -6.14 19.76 -19.15
CA GLN A 283 -5.08 20.39 -18.36
C GLN A 283 -4.12 19.37 -17.75
N GLN A 284 -4.65 18.24 -17.26
CA GLN A 284 -3.82 17.16 -16.72
C GLN A 284 -2.91 16.57 -17.81
N GLU A 285 -3.46 16.25 -18.98
CA GLU A 285 -2.71 15.67 -20.10
C GLU A 285 -1.62 16.63 -20.60
N VAL A 286 -1.93 17.92 -20.75
CA VAL A 286 -0.96 18.98 -21.09
C VAL A 286 0.17 19.04 -20.05
N SER A 287 -0.17 19.03 -18.75
CA SER A 287 0.82 19.11 -17.67
C SER A 287 1.80 17.93 -17.68
N ILE A 288 1.33 16.75 -18.04
CA ILE A 288 2.12 15.52 -18.12
C ILE A 288 3.03 15.56 -19.36
N LEU A 289 2.47 15.94 -20.52
CA LEU A 289 3.18 15.98 -21.80
C LEU A 289 4.29 17.04 -21.85
N ARG A 290 4.15 18.14 -21.10
CA ARG A 290 5.23 19.13 -20.91
C ARG A 290 6.47 18.53 -20.25
N LYS A 291 6.28 17.52 -19.40
CA LYS A 291 7.35 16.91 -18.61
C LYS A 291 7.97 15.68 -19.26
N CYS A 292 7.23 15.01 -20.15
CA CYS A 292 7.59 13.69 -20.68
C CYS A 292 7.75 13.70 -22.20
N ARG A 293 8.97 13.48 -22.71
CA ARG A 293 9.24 13.19 -24.12
C ARG A 293 10.10 11.94 -24.23
N HIS A 294 9.64 10.97 -25.01
CA HIS A 294 10.32 9.70 -25.23
C HIS A 294 9.99 9.17 -26.63
N PRO A 295 10.91 8.49 -27.34
CA PRO A 295 10.64 7.97 -28.69
C PRO A 295 9.45 7.01 -28.78
N ASN A 296 9.18 6.27 -27.70
CA ASN A 296 8.05 5.35 -27.57
C ASN A 296 6.87 5.95 -26.79
N ILE A 297 6.74 7.28 -26.75
CA ILE A 297 5.55 8.01 -26.32
C ILE A 297 5.03 8.81 -27.53
N VAL A 298 3.71 8.90 -27.68
CA VAL A 298 3.10 9.68 -28.77
C VAL A 298 3.46 11.16 -28.61
N SER A 299 4.01 11.75 -29.67
CA SER A 299 4.50 13.13 -29.66
C SER A 299 3.33 14.11 -29.77
N VAL A 300 3.27 15.06 -28.84
CA VAL A 300 2.39 16.22 -28.94
C VAL A 300 3.03 17.26 -29.87
N VAL A 301 2.28 17.70 -30.88
CA VAL A 301 2.63 18.77 -31.81
C VAL A 301 2.20 20.12 -31.25
N GLY A 302 1.00 20.18 -30.67
CA GLY A 302 0.45 21.40 -30.11
C GLY A 302 -0.83 21.19 -29.30
N VAL A 303 -1.38 22.30 -28.82
CA VAL A 303 -2.60 22.38 -28.03
C VAL A 303 -3.50 23.48 -28.59
N CYS A 304 -4.80 23.39 -28.35
CA CYS A 304 -5.74 24.48 -28.56
C CYS A 304 -6.58 24.63 -27.29
N SER A 305 -6.28 25.68 -26.52
CA SER A 305 -6.93 25.92 -25.23
C SER A 305 -8.41 26.29 -25.39
N GLU A 306 -8.80 26.93 -26.50
CA GLU A 306 -10.19 27.32 -26.80
C GLU A 306 -11.13 26.11 -26.93
N ALA A 307 -10.62 25.03 -27.54
CA ALA A 307 -11.38 23.82 -27.82
C ALA A 307 -11.07 22.66 -26.85
N SER A 308 -10.23 22.90 -25.84
CA SER A 308 -9.67 21.85 -24.97
C SER A 308 -9.09 20.67 -25.79
N ALA A 309 -8.27 20.99 -26.80
CA ALA A 309 -7.84 20.03 -27.81
C ALA A 309 -6.33 19.83 -27.83
N LEU A 310 -5.90 18.59 -28.09
CA LEU A 310 -4.51 18.19 -28.23
C LEU A 310 -4.24 17.73 -29.66
N VAL A 311 -3.16 18.22 -30.26
CA VAL A 311 -2.71 17.87 -31.60
C VAL A 311 -1.50 16.94 -31.47
N TYR A 312 -1.63 15.73 -31.97
CA TYR A 312 -0.62 14.67 -31.93
C TYR A 312 -0.09 14.34 -33.32
N GLU A 313 1.08 13.70 -33.34
CA GLU A 313 1.55 13.00 -34.54
C GLU A 313 0.52 11.95 -35.00
N TRP A 314 0.35 11.79 -36.31
CA TRP A 314 -0.50 10.75 -36.87
C TRP A 314 0.24 9.40 -36.94
N LEU A 315 -0.37 8.35 -36.37
CA LEU A 315 0.16 6.98 -36.40
C LEU A 315 -0.73 6.11 -37.29
N PRO A 316 -0.29 5.74 -38.51
CA PRO A 316 -1.16 5.20 -39.55
C PRO A 316 -1.63 3.77 -39.30
N ASN A 317 -0.93 3.01 -38.44
CA ASN A 317 -1.23 1.61 -38.19
C ASN A 317 -2.24 1.39 -37.04
N GLY A 318 -2.75 2.47 -36.43
CA GLY A 318 -3.77 2.37 -35.39
C GLY A 318 -3.23 1.81 -34.07
N SER A 319 -4.10 1.18 -33.29
CA SER A 319 -3.78 0.63 -31.98
C SER A 319 -3.33 -0.82 -32.03
N LEU A 320 -2.62 -1.28 -31.00
CA LEU A 320 -2.26 -2.68 -30.84
C LEU A 320 -3.50 -3.58 -30.69
N GLU A 321 -4.59 -3.06 -30.14
CA GLU A 321 -5.86 -3.79 -30.06
C GLU A 321 -6.39 -4.15 -31.45
N ASP A 322 -6.25 -3.27 -32.44
CA ASP A 322 -6.69 -3.51 -33.81
C ASP A 322 -5.96 -4.69 -34.47
N PHE A 323 -4.67 -4.88 -34.14
CA PHE A 323 -3.89 -6.02 -34.59
C PHE A 323 -4.25 -7.33 -33.87
N ILE A 324 -4.61 -7.27 -32.58
CA ILE A 324 -4.99 -8.47 -31.82
C ILE A 324 -6.38 -8.95 -32.22
N VAL A 325 -7.33 -8.05 -32.43
CA VAL A 325 -8.72 -8.38 -32.79
C VAL A 325 -8.91 -8.52 -34.32
N SER A 326 -7.94 -8.07 -35.12
CA SER A 326 -7.99 -8.09 -36.59
C SER A 326 -9.17 -7.29 -37.17
N THR A 327 -9.57 -6.19 -36.52
CA THR A 327 -10.77 -5.39 -36.85
C THR A 327 -10.72 -4.69 -38.20
N ASN A 328 -9.53 -4.50 -38.79
CA ASN A 328 -9.33 -3.70 -40.00
C ASN A 328 -8.66 -4.47 -41.17
N ASN A 329 -8.75 -5.80 -41.21
CA ASN A 329 -7.96 -6.65 -42.13
C ASN A 329 -6.44 -6.41 -42.04
N SER A 330 -5.97 -5.85 -40.93
CA SER A 330 -4.55 -5.65 -40.67
C SER A 330 -3.84 -7.00 -40.68
N PRO A 331 -2.68 -7.14 -41.38
CA PRO A 331 -1.93 -8.38 -41.33
C PRO A 331 -1.49 -8.67 -39.89
N PRO A 332 -1.51 -9.94 -39.46
CA PRO A 332 -1.05 -10.31 -38.13
C PRO A 332 0.39 -9.84 -37.87
N LEU A 333 0.64 -9.34 -36.66
CA LEU A 333 2.00 -8.98 -36.26
C LEU A 333 2.87 -10.22 -36.16
N SER A 334 4.02 -10.21 -36.82
CA SER A 334 5.05 -11.25 -36.66
C SER A 334 5.53 -11.31 -35.20
N TRP A 335 6.03 -12.47 -34.78
CA TRP A 335 6.55 -12.64 -33.43
C TRP A 335 7.66 -11.64 -33.08
N ARG A 336 8.49 -11.25 -34.06
CA ARG A 336 9.54 -10.25 -33.88
C ARG A 336 8.96 -8.87 -33.57
N ASN A 337 7.92 -8.46 -34.29
CA ASN A 337 7.23 -7.21 -34.02
C ASN A 337 6.55 -7.24 -32.65
N ARG A 338 5.94 -8.37 -32.26
CA ARG A 338 5.34 -8.53 -30.93
C ARG A 338 6.38 -8.41 -29.81
N ALA A 339 7.53 -9.08 -29.94
CA ALA A 339 8.64 -8.94 -29.00
C ALA A 339 9.19 -7.51 -28.94
N GLN A 340 9.30 -6.85 -30.10
CA GLN A 340 9.74 -5.46 -30.19
C GLN A 340 8.77 -4.50 -29.48
N ILE A 341 7.46 -4.69 -29.66
CA ILE A 341 6.42 -3.89 -28.99
C ILE A 341 6.48 -4.08 -27.46
N ILE A 342 6.66 -5.32 -26.99
CA ILE A 342 6.85 -5.59 -25.55
C ILE A 342 8.07 -4.82 -25.03
N GLY A 343 9.20 -4.87 -25.76
CA GLY A 343 10.42 -4.15 -25.41
C GLY A 343 10.22 -2.63 -25.37
N ASP A 344 9.57 -2.06 -26.39
CA ASP A 344 9.26 -0.63 -26.48
C ASP A 344 8.39 -0.16 -25.29
N VAL A 345 7.38 -0.96 -24.91
CA VAL A 345 6.55 -0.68 -23.73
C VAL A 345 7.39 -0.74 -22.45
N CYS A 346 8.26 -1.73 -22.28
CA CYS A 346 9.18 -1.79 -21.15
C CYS A 346 10.08 -0.55 -21.06
N CYS A 347 10.68 -0.12 -22.17
CA CYS A 347 11.50 1.09 -22.21
C CYS A 347 10.72 2.33 -21.77
N THR A 348 9.50 2.51 -22.29
CA THR A 348 8.64 3.62 -21.89
C THR A 348 8.27 3.56 -20.41
N LEU A 349 7.90 2.38 -19.88
CA LEU A 349 7.55 2.25 -18.47
C LEU A 349 8.75 2.54 -17.56
N LEU A 350 9.96 2.06 -17.91
CA LEU A 350 11.18 2.40 -17.19
C LEU A 350 11.40 3.92 -17.15
N PHE A 351 11.22 4.59 -18.30
CA PHE A 351 11.28 6.04 -18.37
C PHE A 351 10.25 6.70 -17.45
N LEU A 352 8.97 6.32 -17.55
CA LEU A 352 7.90 6.88 -16.74
C LEU A 352 8.15 6.68 -15.22
N HIS A 353 8.51 5.47 -14.82
CA HIS A 353 8.75 5.10 -13.43
C HIS A 353 10.01 5.75 -12.83
N SER A 354 10.96 6.17 -13.66
CA SER A 354 12.18 6.87 -13.23
C SER A 354 11.98 8.35 -12.86
N ASN A 355 10.82 8.93 -13.20
CA ASN A 355 10.53 10.34 -12.92
C ASN A 355 10.61 10.67 -11.42
N LYS A 356 11.06 11.89 -11.11
CA LYS A 356 11.23 12.43 -9.74
C LYS A 356 10.41 13.72 -9.59
N PRO A 357 9.90 14.05 -8.39
CA PRO A 357 10.11 13.39 -7.10
C PRO A 357 9.34 12.07 -6.91
N SER A 358 8.29 11.83 -7.69
CA SER A 358 7.49 10.60 -7.67
C SER A 358 7.45 9.95 -9.05
N ALA A 359 7.50 8.61 -9.06
CA ALA A 359 7.34 7.81 -10.27
C ALA A 359 6.00 8.15 -10.96
N LEU A 360 6.04 8.38 -12.27
CA LEU A 360 4.82 8.58 -13.05
C LEU A 360 4.30 7.20 -13.44
N VAL A 361 3.16 6.79 -12.90
CA VAL A 361 2.50 5.52 -13.23
C VAL A 361 1.58 5.73 -14.43
N HIS A 362 1.61 4.82 -15.40
CA HIS A 362 0.73 4.90 -16.57
C HIS A 362 -0.74 4.75 -16.16
N GLY A 363 -1.06 3.66 -15.45
CA GLY A 363 -2.34 3.43 -14.77
C GLY A 363 -3.52 3.02 -15.65
N ASP A 364 -3.46 3.19 -16.97
CA ASP A 364 -4.40 2.58 -17.93
C ASP A 364 -3.65 1.86 -19.06
N LEU A 365 -2.66 1.02 -18.71
CA LEU A 365 -1.83 0.35 -19.72
C LEU A 365 -2.62 -0.81 -20.34
N ARG A 366 -2.94 -0.69 -21.63
CA ARG A 366 -3.72 -1.68 -22.39
C ARG A 366 -3.44 -1.56 -23.89
N PRO A 367 -3.72 -2.58 -24.71
CA PRO A 367 -3.40 -2.54 -26.13
C PRO A 367 -4.06 -1.38 -26.90
N GLY A 368 -5.24 -0.93 -26.49
CA GLY A 368 -5.89 0.26 -27.07
C GLY A 368 -5.13 1.57 -26.84
N ASN A 369 -4.26 1.65 -25.83
CA ASN A 369 -3.42 2.82 -25.52
C ASN A 369 -1.97 2.65 -26.04
N ILE A 370 -1.71 1.61 -26.84
CA ILE A 370 -0.42 1.37 -27.50
C ILE A 370 -0.64 1.55 -29.00
N LEU A 371 -0.17 2.67 -29.55
CA LEU A 371 -0.30 2.97 -30.97
C LEU A 371 0.92 2.47 -31.75
N ILE A 372 0.71 2.09 -33.00
CA ILE A 372 1.74 1.51 -33.87
C ILE A 372 2.09 2.52 -34.97
N ASP A 373 3.38 2.81 -35.12
CA ASP A 373 3.88 3.68 -36.17
C ASP A 373 4.06 2.94 -37.51
N ALA A 374 4.42 3.66 -38.57
CA ALA A 374 4.63 3.11 -39.91
C ALA A 374 5.75 2.03 -39.98
N ASN A 375 6.66 2.02 -39.00
CA ASN A 375 7.78 1.07 -38.89
C ASN A 375 7.47 -0.10 -37.94
N TYR A 376 6.21 -0.26 -37.52
CA TYR A 376 5.78 -1.26 -36.54
C TYR A 376 6.46 -1.13 -35.17
N ARG A 377 6.86 0.10 -34.79
CA ARG A 377 7.27 0.44 -33.42
C ARG A 377 6.07 0.91 -32.63
N SER A 378 6.07 0.66 -31.33
CA SER A 378 4.98 1.10 -30.48
C SER A 378 5.27 2.44 -29.80
N LYS A 379 4.23 3.26 -29.71
CA LYS A 379 4.20 4.50 -28.94
C LYS A 379 3.04 4.47 -27.96
N LEU A 380 3.34 4.79 -26.71
CA LEU A 380 2.38 4.76 -25.61
C LEU A 380 1.61 6.08 -25.53
N PHE A 381 0.31 5.99 -25.24
CA PHE A 381 -0.64 7.10 -25.22
C PHE A 381 -1.47 7.13 -23.92
N ASN A 382 -2.09 8.26 -23.58
CA ASN A 382 -3.01 8.42 -22.43
C ASN A 382 -2.43 8.05 -21.03
N PHE A 383 -1.13 8.26 -20.81
CA PHE A 383 -0.47 7.92 -19.55
C PHE A 383 -0.77 8.94 -18.43
N GLY A 384 -0.88 8.46 -17.19
CA GLY A 384 -1.11 9.31 -16.01
C GLY A 384 -2.53 9.87 -15.90
N MET A 385 -3.48 9.33 -16.67
CA MET A 385 -4.87 9.79 -16.74
C MET A 385 -5.84 8.99 -15.83
N SER A 386 -5.35 7.94 -15.17
CA SER A 386 -6.12 6.99 -14.36
C SER A 386 -6.78 7.61 -13.14
N ASN A 387 -6.12 8.55 -12.44
CA ASN A 387 -6.62 9.16 -11.20
C ASN A 387 -7.97 9.89 -11.36
N LEU A 388 -8.33 10.34 -12.56
CA LEU A 388 -9.55 11.10 -12.81
C LEU A 388 -10.81 10.22 -12.91
N PHE A 389 -10.66 8.93 -13.21
CA PHE A 389 -11.78 7.99 -13.38
C PHE A 389 -12.13 7.22 -12.11
N LEU A 390 -11.36 7.43 -11.04
CA LEU A 390 -11.48 6.70 -9.78
C LEU A 390 -12.07 7.57 -8.67
N ALA A 391 -12.48 8.80 -9.01
CA ALA A 391 -13.19 9.67 -8.09
C ALA A 391 -14.55 9.04 -7.72
N PRO A 392 -14.93 9.03 -6.43
CA PRO A 392 -16.21 8.47 -6.00
C PRO A 392 -17.38 9.09 -6.79
N GLY A 393 -18.23 8.24 -7.37
CA GLY A 393 -19.39 8.68 -8.15
C GLY A 393 -19.14 8.84 -9.65
N THR A 394 -17.92 8.62 -10.14
CA THR A 394 -17.63 8.54 -11.58
C THR A 394 -17.62 7.08 -12.04
N CYS A 395 -18.47 6.72 -13.00
CA CYS A 395 -18.33 5.45 -13.71
C CYS A 395 -17.39 5.68 -14.90
N PRO A 396 -16.22 5.02 -14.96
CA PRO A 396 -15.39 5.10 -16.14
C PRO A 396 -16.15 4.55 -17.35
N PRO A 397 -16.22 5.26 -18.48
CA PRO A 397 -16.65 4.66 -19.73
C PRO A 397 -15.76 3.43 -20.03
N ASN A 398 -16.34 2.36 -20.58
CA ASN A 398 -15.62 1.13 -21.00
C ASN A 398 -14.89 0.36 -19.88
N LEU A 399 -15.37 0.41 -18.63
CA LEU A 399 -14.80 -0.33 -17.49
C LEU A 399 -14.58 -1.83 -17.80
N THR A 400 -15.53 -2.47 -18.49
CA THR A 400 -15.43 -3.90 -18.88
C THR A 400 -14.19 -4.23 -19.69
N ALA A 401 -13.73 -3.33 -20.55
CA ALA A 401 -12.56 -3.54 -21.39
C ALA A 401 -11.24 -3.23 -20.65
N ARG A 402 -11.28 -2.44 -19.56
CA ARG A 402 -10.11 -2.12 -18.72
C ARG A 402 -9.88 -3.16 -17.63
N LEU A 403 -10.94 -3.67 -17.02
CA LEU A 403 -10.90 -4.59 -15.88
C LEU A 403 -9.86 -5.72 -16.01
N PRO A 404 -9.69 -6.39 -17.18
CA PRO A 404 -8.72 -7.47 -17.29
C PRO A 404 -7.26 -7.05 -17.16
N TYR A 405 -6.94 -5.76 -17.33
CA TYR A 405 -5.59 -5.19 -17.20
C TYR A 405 -5.39 -4.49 -15.87
N MET A 406 -6.45 -4.24 -15.09
CA MET A 406 -6.35 -3.52 -13.84
C MET A 406 -5.75 -4.40 -12.75
N ASP A 407 -4.77 -3.85 -12.05
CA ASP A 407 -4.15 -4.50 -10.91
C ASP A 407 -5.20 -4.85 -9.83
N PRO A 408 -5.33 -6.13 -9.43
CA PRO A 408 -6.33 -6.56 -8.46
C PRO A 408 -6.15 -5.91 -7.07
N GLU A 409 -4.92 -5.62 -6.67
CA GLU A 409 -4.67 -4.88 -5.44
C GLU A 409 -5.01 -3.41 -5.59
N PHE A 410 -4.86 -2.83 -6.79
CA PHE A 410 -5.28 -1.45 -7.04
C PHE A 410 -6.80 -1.32 -6.94
N LEU A 411 -7.55 -2.30 -7.46
CA LEU A 411 -9.00 -2.37 -7.29
C LEU A 411 -9.45 -2.47 -5.82
N THR A 412 -8.61 -3.04 -4.96
CA THR A 412 -8.92 -3.24 -3.54
C THR A 412 -8.48 -2.06 -2.67
N THR A 413 -7.27 -1.54 -2.91
CA THR A 413 -6.61 -0.52 -2.08
C THR A 413 -6.86 0.90 -2.56
N GLY A 414 -7.18 1.08 -3.85
CA GLY A 414 -7.22 2.39 -4.51
C GLY A 414 -5.86 3.03 -4.72
N GLU A 415 -4.75 2.36 -4.37
CA GLU A 415 -3.41 2.91 -4.47
C GLU A 415 -2.74 2.49 -5.77
N LEU A 416 -2.44 3.44 -6.65
CA LEU A 416 -1.79 3.18 -7.92
C LEU A 416 -0.26 3.21 -7.78
N THR A 417 0.43 2.17 -8.24
CA THR A 417 1.88 2.02 -8.09
C THR A 417 2.55 1.58 -9.40
N PRO A 418 3.88 1.74 -9.57
CA PRO A 418 4.60 1.17 -10.71
C PRO A 418 4.32 -0.32 -10.96
N LEU A 419 4.12 -1.10 -9.88
CA LEU A 419 3.78 -2.53 -9.94
C LEU A 419 2.39 -2.80 -10.54
N SER A 420 1.51 -1.80 -10.57
CA SER A 420 0.22 -1.88 -11.25
C SER A 420 0.38 -1.88 -12.79
N ASP A 421 1.35 -1.13 -13.31
CA ASP A 421 1.70 -1.18 -14.74
C ASP A 421 2.38 -2.51 -15.09
N ILE A 422 3.14 -3.12 -14.17
CA ILE A 422 3.76 -4.45 -14.39
C ILE A 422 2.69 -5.52 -14.56
N TYR A 423 1.63 -5.49 -13.75
CA TYR A 423 0.48 -6.38 -13.92
C TYR A 423 -0.14 -6.23 -15.31
N SER A 424 -0.41 -4.97 -15.70
CA SER A 424 -0.99 -4.64 -17.00
C SER A 424 -0.13 -5.15 -18.17
N LEU A 425 1.20 -4.93 -18.08
CA LEU A 425 2.18 -5.42 -19.03
C LEU A 425 2.18 -6.96 -19.11
N GLY A 426 2.07 -7.65 -17.98
CA GLY A 426 1.98 -9.10 -17.93
C GLY A 426 0.81 -9.65 -18.74
N VAL A 427 -0.38 -9.04 -18.59
CA VAL A 427 -1.56 -9.41 -19.39
C VAL A 427 -1.33 -9.17 -20.88
N ILE A 428 -0.69 -8.04 -21.25
CA ILE A 428 -0.35 -7.72 -22.64
C ILE A 428 0.63 -8.74 -23.23
N ILE A 429 1.68 -9.13 -22.49
CA ILE A 429 2.65 -10.16 -22.91
C ILE A 429 1.92 -11.46 -23.22
N LEU A 430 1.03 -11.92 -22.33
CA LEU A 430 0.27 -13.16 -22.51
C LEU A 430 -0.68 -13.09 -23.72
N ARG A 431 -1.33 -11.93 -23.94
CA ARG A 431 -2.15 -11.70 -25.13
C ARG A 431 -1.33 -11.74 -26.41
N LEU A 432 -0.18 -11.08 -26.46
CA LEU A 432 0.68 -11.07 -27.64
C LEU A 432 1.27 -12.46 -27.94
N LEU A 433 1.50 -13.28 -26.92
CA LEU A 433 1.97 -14.65 -27.11
C LEU A 433 0.89 -15.57 -27.69
N THR A 434 -0.35 -15.45 -27.23
CA THR A 434 -1.41 -16.45 -27.50
C THR A 434 -2.49 -15.96 -28.46
N GLY A 435 -2.60 -14.65 -28.71
CA GLY A 435 -3.69 -14.05 -29.47
C GLY A 435 -5.05 -14.13 -28.76
N MET A 436 -5.11 -14.64 -27.53
CA MET A 436 -6.37 -14.90 -26.82
C MET A 436 -6.95 -13.65 -26.14
N PRO A 437 -8.26 -13.65 -25.83
CA PRO A 437 -8.85 -12.63 -24.97
C PRO A 437 -8.19 -12.61 -23.57
N PRO A 438 -8.08 -11.43 -22.92
CA PRO A 438 -7.35 -11.29 -21.66
C PRO A 438 -7.99 -12.04 -20.48
N LEU A 439 -9.31 -12.23 -20.50
CA LEU A 439 -9.99 -12.88 -19.39
C LEU A 439 -9.55 -14.35 -19.28
N SER A 440 -9.13 -14.77 -18.08
CA SER A 440 -8.62 -16.12 -17.78
C SER A 440 -7.33 -16.55 -18.50
N ILE A 441 -6.69 -15.66 -19.26
CA ILE A 441 -5.50 -15.99 -20.07
C ILE A 441 -4.36 -16.54 -19.21
N ALA A 442 -4.10 -15.93 -18.05
CA ALA A 442 -3.07 -16.36 -17.12
C ALA A 442 -3.32 -17.79 -16.61
N LYS A 443 -4.56 -18.11 -16.23
CA LYS A 443 -4.93 -19.46 -15.76
C LYS A 443 -4.71 -20.51 -16.84
N LYS A 444 -5.09 -20.20 -18.09
CA LYS A 444 -4.93 -21.13 -19.22
C LYS A 444 -3.45 -21.35 -19.55
N VAL A 445 -2.65 -20.30 -19.59
CA VAL A 445 -1.20 -20.39 -19.87
C VAL A 445 -0.48 -21.14 -18.75
N ALA A 446 -0.82 -20.91 -17.49
CA ALA A 446 -0.26 -21.66 -16.36
C ALA A 446 -0.54 -23.17 -16.49
N ALA A 447 -1.81 -23.55 -16.74
CA ALA A 447 -2.19 -24.95 -16.94
C ALA A 447 -1.48 -25.60 -18.16
N ALA A 448 -1.27 -24.83 -19.23
CA ALA A 448 -0.56 -25.32 -20.41
C ALA A 448 0.95 -25.49 -20.18
N LEU A 449 1.56 -24.70 -19.29
CA LEU A 449 2.94 -24.93 -18.86
C LEU A 449 3.06 -26.16 -17.97
N GLU A 450 2.11 -26.40 -17.07
CA GLU A 450 2.07 -27.58 -16.20
C GLU A 450 1.90 -28.88 -17.00
N THR A 451 1.08 -28.84 -18.06
CA THR A 451 0.80 -30.00 -18.94
C THR A 451 1.74 -30.09 -20.15
N ASP A 452 2.72 -29.20 -20.27
CA ASP A 452 3.65 -29.06 -21.42
C ASP A 452 2.96 -28.89 -22.79
N THR A 453 1.75 -28.32 -22.79
CA THR A 453 0.92 -28.06 -23.98
C THR A 453 1.00 -26.61 -24.48
N LEU A 454 1.92 -25.79 -23.97
CA LEU A 454 2.07 -24.37 -24.35
C LEU A 454 2.14 -24.16 -25.88
N HIS A 455 2.80 -25.06 -26.61
CA HIS A 455 2.96 -24.98 -28.06
C HIS A 455 1.61 -24.97 -28.83
N LEU A 456 0.54 -25.50 -28.23
CA LEU A 456 -0.82 -25.46 -28.80
C LEU A 456 -1.52 -24.11 -28.58
N MET A 457 -1.08 -23.33 -27.60
CA MET A 457 -1.65 -22.02 -27.24
C MET A 457 -0.95 -20.84 -27.93
N ILE A 458 0.28 -21.03 -28.42
CA ILE A 458 1.03 -19.97 -29.09
C ILE A 458 0.30 -19.57 -30.38
N ASP A 459 0.17 -18.27 -30.59
CA ASP A 459 -0.50 -17.72 -31.76
C ASP A 459 0.30 -18.00 -33.04
N LYS A 460 -0.20 -18.92 -33.86
CA LYS A 460 0.40 -19.32 -35.13
C LYS A 460 0.34 -18.22 -36.18
N SER A 461 -0.55 -17.24 -36.04
CA SER A 461 -0.64 -16.11 -36.97
C SER A 461 0.61 -15.21 -36.91
N ALA A 462 1.35 -15.26 -35.80
CA ALA A 462 2.61 -14.52 -35.62
C ALA A 462 3.80 -15.13 -36.39
N GLY A 463 3.59 -16.23 -37.12
CA GLY A 463 4.64 -17.03 -37.73
C GLY A 463 5.29 -18.00 -36.74
N GLU A 464 6.48 -18.47 -37.07
CA GLU A 464 7.20 -19.46 -36.25
C GLU A 464 7.88 -18.80 -35.06
N TRP A 465 7.22 -18.85 -33.90
CA TRP A 465 7.83 -18.52 -32.62
C TRP A 465 8.94 -19.52 -32.27
N PRO A 466 10.15 -19.05 -31.97
CA PRO A 466 11.13 -19.87 -31.28
C PRO A 466 10.57 -20.31 -29.91
N TYR A 467 10.42 -21.62 -29.70
CA TYR A 467 9.71 -22.13 -28.51
C TYR A 467 10.37 -21.71 -27.19
N THR A 468 11.71 -21.63 -27.13
CA THR A 468 12.44 -21.18 -25.94
C THR A 468 12.04 -19.76 -25.54
N GLN A 469 12.01 -18.85 -26.52
CA GLN A 469 11.61 -17.45 -26.33
C GLN A 469 10.13 -17.34 -25.97
N ALA A 470 9.27 -18.11 -26.64
CA ALA A 470 7.84 -18.17 -26.33
C ALA A 470 7.58 -18.64 -24.89
N LYS A 471 8.27 -19.70 -24.45
CA LYS A 471 8.19 -20.23 -23.08
C LYS A 471 8.68 -19.22 -22.06
N GLN A 472 9.79 -18.52 -22.36
CA GLN A 472 10.30 -17.44 -21.51
C GLN A 472 9.29 -16.29 -21.38
N LEU A 473 8.65 -15.85 -22.47
CA LEU A 473 7.60 -14.83 -22.42
C LEU A 473 6.37 -15.30 -21.63
N ALA A 474 5.98 -16.57 -21.75
CA ALA A 474 4.89 -17.13 -20.95
C ALA A 474 5.19 -17.04 -19.45
N ILE A 475 6.38 -17.46 -19.03
CA ILE A 475 6.82 -17.43 -17.63
C ILE A 475 6.91 -15.99 -17.11
N LEU A 476 7.50 -15.08 -17.90
CA LEU A 476 7.59 -13.67 -17.54
C LEU A 476 6.20 -13.03 -17.40
N GLY A 477 5.32 -13.26 -18.38
CA GLY A 477 3.94 -12.78 -18.35
C GLY A 477 3.19 -13.27 -17.12
N LEU A 478 3.33 -14.56 -16.76
CA LEU A 478 2.74 -15.13 -15.55
C LEU A 478 3.28 -14.50 -14.26
N SER A 479 4.60 -14.30 -14.17
CA SER A 479 5.20 -13.64 -13.00
C SER A 479 4.74 -12.19 -12.82
N CYS A 480 4.47 -11.49 -13.93
CA CYS A 480 3.96 -10.12 -13.90
C CYS A 480 2.51 -10.02 -13.42
N VAL A 481 1.68 -11.03 -13.71
CA VAL A 481 0.25 -11.08 -13.33
C VAL A 481 -0.01 -11.74 -11.97
N GLU A 482 1.03 -11.86 -11.13
CA GLU A 482 0.85 -12.29 -9.73
C GLU A 482 -0.17 -11.40 -9.01
N MET A 483 -1.09 -12.05 -8.29
CA MET A 483 -2.18 -11.33 -7.61
C MET A 483 -1.64 -10.41 -6.52
N THR A 484 -0.57 -10.85 -5.85
CA THR A 484 0.14 -10.09 -4.81
C THR A 484 1.24 -9.23 -5.43
N ARG A 485 1.26 -7.92 -5.17
CA ARG A 485 2.21 -6.96 -5.72
C ARG A 485 3.66 -7.30 -5.41
N GLU A 486 3.95 -7.72 -4.19
CA GLU A 486 5.33 -8.01 -3.75
C GLU A 486 5.94 -9.22 -4.46
N LYS A 487 5.12 -10.07 -5.08
CA LYS A 487 5.57 -11.23 -5.86
C LYS A 487 5.89 -10.87 -7.31
N ARG A 488 5.44 -9.71 -7.79
CA ARG A 488 5.69 -9.28 -9.16
C ARG A 488 7.18 -8.94 -9.35
N PRO A 489 7.75 -9.25 -10.52
CA PRO A 489 9.15 -8.97 -10.80
C PRO A 489 9.42 -7.47 -10.93
N ASP A 490 10.64 -7.08 -10.61
CA ASP A 490 11.15 -5.76 -10.95
C ASP A 490 11.33 -5.60 -12.47
N LEU A 491 10.93 -4.43 -12.99
CA LEU A 491 10.87 -4.15 -14.43
C LEU A 491 12.25 -4.19 -15.08
N LEU A 492 13.28 -3.61 -14.45
CA LEU A 492 14.61 -3.50 -15.04
C LEU A 492 15.41 -4.79 -14.88
N THR A 493 15.45 -5.33 -13.67
CA THR A 493 16.35 -6.41 -13.30
C THR A 493 15.88 -7.78 -13.75
N LYS A 494 14.55 -7.99 -13.89
CA LYS A 494 13.98 -9.28 -14.30
C LYS A 494 13.24 -9.20 -15.63
N VAL A 495 12.26 -8.30 -15.77
CA VAL A 495 11.39 -8.25 -16.96
C VAL A 495 12.18 -7.82 -18.20
N TRP A 496 12.84 -6.66 -18.15
CA TRP A 496 13.64 -6.14 -19.26
C TRP A 496 14.75 -7.11 -19.68
N LYS A 497 15.55 -7.62 -18.72
CA LYS A 497 16.60 -8.61 -19.01
C LYS A 497 16.08 -9.88 -19.71
N GLY A 498 14.83 -10.26 -19.43
CA GLY A 498 14.18 -11.40 -20.08
C GLY A 498 13.73 -11.10 -21.51
N ILE A 499 13.39 -9.86 -21.82
CA ILE A 499 12.86 -9.43 -23.13
C ILE A 499 13.97 -8.94 -24.06
N GLU A 500 14.96 -8.23 -23.54
CA GLU A 500 16.06 -7.60 -24.27
C GLU A 500 16.71 -8.49 -25.35
N PRO A 501 17.01 -9.79 -25.09
CA PRO A 501 17.60 -10.66 -26.11
C PRO A 501 16.70 -10.92 -27.32
N MET A 502 15.39 -10.68 -27.20
CA MET A 502 14.39 -10.88 -28.25
C MET A 502 14.17 -9.62 -29.09
N VAL A 503 14.77 -8.49 -28.70
CA VAL A 503 14.55 -7.17 -29.29
C VAL A 503 15.65 -6.86 -30.31
N THR A 504 15.28 -6.71 -31.58
CA THR A 504 16.23 -6.48 -32.69
C THR A 504 16.89 -5.10 -32.68
N ARG A 505 16.26 -4.10 -32.06
CA ARG A 505 16.79 -2.74 -31.86
C ARG A 505 16.23 -2.15 -30.56
N PRO A 506 16.84 -2.41 -29.39
CA PRO A 506 16.52 -1.64 -28.21
C PRO A 506 16.92 -0.19 -28.49
N PHE A 507 15.99 0.76 -28.38
CA PHE A 507 16.39 2.14 -28.20
C PHE A 507 16.92 2.19 -26.77
N VAL A 508 18.24 2.10 -26.61
CA VAL A 508 18.89 2.05 -25.30
C VAL A 508 18.55 3.36 -24.58
N PRO A 509 17.70 3.34 -23.54
CA PRO A 509 17.63 4.49 -22.68
C PRO A 509 18.90 4.47 -21.82
N TYR A 510 19.48 5.64 -21.62
CA TYR A 510 20.57 5.88 -20.67
C TYR A 510 20.15 5.41 -19.26
N PHE A 511 20.26 4.11 -18.98
CA PHE A 511 20.10 3.50 -17.67
C PHE A 511 21.31 2.62 -17.37
N HIS A 512 22.50 3.22 -17.42
CA HIS A 512 23.51 2.87 -16.43
C HIS A 512 23.30 3.80 -15.24
N SER A 513 22.43 3.39 -14.31
CA SER A 513 22.46 3.94 -12.96
C SER A 513 23.77 3.50 -12.32
N ALA A 514 24.59 4.49 -11.99
CA ALA A 514 25.54 4.53 -10.90
C ALA A 514 25.46 3.34 -9.92
N SER A 515 26.27 2.32 -10.19
CA SER A 515 27.08 1.68 -9.16
C SER A 515 28.35 1.13 -9.80
N GLU A 516 29.48 1.66 -9.33
CA GLU A 516 30.85 1.18 -9.51
C GLU A 516 31.49 1.37 -10.91
N GLY A 517 32.16 2.52 -11.06
CA GLY A 517 33.51 2.55 -11.67
C GLY A 517 33.66 2.53 -13.20
N SER A 518 32.60 2.69 -14.00
CA SER A 518 32.74 2.75 -15.46
C SER A 518 31.94 3.88 -16.10
N CYS A 519 32.62 4.61 -17.00
CA CYS A 519 32.20 5.82 -17.72
C CYS A 519 30.83 5.67 -18.43
N ALA A 520 29.94 6.66 -18.26
CA ALA A 520 28.73 6.76 -19.08
C ALA A 520 29.12 7.25 -20.49
N PRO A 521 28.76 6.52 -21.58
CA PRO A 521 29.09 6.95 -22.94
C PRO A 521 28.43 8.29 -23.28
N ALA A 522 28.97 9.06 -24.23
CA ALA A 522 28.36 10.33 -24.66
C ALA A 522 27.07 10.11 -25.46
N PRO A 523 26.05 10.98 -25.32
CA PRO A 523 24.79 10.86 -26.07
C PRO A 523 25.02 10.77 -27.59
N ALA A 524 24.27 9.91 -28.29
CA ALA A 524 24.47 9.67 -29.72
C ALA A 524 24.39 10.95 -30.58
N HIS A 525 23.55 11.93 -30.20
CA HIS A 525 23.43 13.21 -30.90
C HIS A 525 24.60 14.17 -30.67
N PHE A 526 25.57 13.81 -29.82
CA PHE A 526 26.84 14.55 -29.68
C PHE A 526 27.84 14.13 -30.74
N PHE A 527 27.65 12.98 -31.38
CA PHE A 527 28.55 12.48 -32.40
C PHE A 527 28.19 13.05 -33.78
N CYS A 528 29.19 13.48 -34.52
CA CYS A 528 29.03 13.87 -35.91
C CYS A 528 28.71 12.63 -36.75
N PRO A 529 27.66 12.65 -37.58
CA PRO A 529 27.34 11.49 -38.42
C PRO A 529 28.35 11.15 -39.51
N ILE A 530 29.27 12.07 -39.83
CA ILE A 530 30.33 11.87 -40.83
C ILE A 530 31.58 11.30 -40.17
N SER A 531 32.12 11.99 -39.17
CA SER A 531 33.38 11.59 -38.51
C SER A 531 33.18 10.53 -37.42
N MET A 532 31.96 10.36 -36.93
CA MET A 532 31.63 9.47 -35.80
C MET A 532 32.36 9.82 -34.50
N GLU A 533 32.84 11.07 -34.38
CA GLU A 533 33.47 11.65 -33.19
C GLU A 533 32.57 12.68 -32.51
N ILE A 534 32.79 12.96 -31.23
CA ILE A 534 32.08 14.02 -30.50
C ILE A 534 32.38 15.37 -31.16
N MET A 535 31.33 16.11 -31.51
CA MET A 535 31.43 17.40 -32.18
C MET A 535 32.05 18.45 -31.25
N LYS A 536 33.07 19.14 -31.74
CA LYS A 536 33.70 20.31 -31.09
C LYS A 536 33.06 21.61 -31.57
N ASP A 537 32.73 21.69 -32.86
CA ASP A 537 32.02 22.82 -33.45
C ASP A 537 30.81 22.34 -34.26
N PRO A 538 29.68 22.00 -33.60
CA PRO A 538 28.50 21.50 -34.29
C PRO A 538 27.84 22.59 -35.17
N GLN A 539 27.60 22.26 -36.43
CA GLN A 539 26.99 23.11 -37.46
C GLN A 539 25.78 22.40 -38.07
N VAL A 540 24.65 23.11 -38.19
CA VAL A 540 23.43 22.63 -38.84
C VAL A 540 23.52 22.91 -40.34
N ALA A 541 23.36 21.87 -41.16
CA ALA A 541 23.22 22.04 -42.60
C ALA A 541 21.74 22.22 -42.99
N SER A 542 21.49 22.57 -44.25
CA SER A 542 20.14 22.85 -44.78
C SER A 542 19.18 21.65 -44.79
N ASP A 543 19.67 20.44 -44.54
CA ASP A 543 18.86 19.24 -44.29
C ASP A 543 18.34 19.13 -42.85
N GLY A 544 18.73 20.06 -41.97
CA GLY A 544 18.33 20.08 -40.56
C GLY A 544 19.16 19.16 -39.66
N PHE A 545 20.17 18.46 -40.19
CA PHE A 545 21.08 17.65 -39.39
C PHE A 545 22.28 18.47 -38.93
N THR A 546 22.83 18.10 -37.78
CA THR A 546 24.02 18.74 -37.21
C THR A 546 25.26 17.87 -37.44
N TYR A 547 26.35 18.50 -37.86
CA TYR A 547 27.62 17.88 -38.20
C TYR A 547 28.78 18.64 -37.56
N GLU A 548 29.96 18.02 -37.49
CA GLU A 548 31.20 18.75 -37.17
C GLU A 548 31.53 19.70 -38.32
N ALA A 549 31.83 20.96 -38.00
CA ALA A 549 32.08 22.03 -38.97
C ALA A 549 33.09 21.62 -40.06
N GLU A 550 34.23 21.06 -39.66
CA GLU A 550 35.27 20.65 -40.60
C GLU A 550 34.83 19.50 -41.50
N ALA A 551 34.07 18.53 -40.95
CA ALA A 551 33.64 17.35 -41.67
C ALA A 551 32.58 17.69 -42.73
N ILE A 552 31.59 18.52 -42.40
CA ILE A 552 30.56 18.92 -43.36
C ILE A 552 31.11 19.89 -44.41
N LYS A 553 32.03 20.77 -44.02
CA LYS A 553 32.67 21.68 -44.96
C LYS A 553 33.51 20.92 -45.98
N HIS A 554 34.33 19.97 -45.53
CA HIS A 554 35.10 19.10 -46.42
C HIS A 554 34.20 18.26 -47.34
N TRP A 555 33.05 17.79 -46.85
CA TRP A 555 32.07 17.07 -47.67
C TRP A 555 31.54 17.92 -48.83
N LEU A 556 31.21 19.19 -48.56
CA LEU A 556 30.75 20.16 -49.56
C LEU A 556 31.88 20.58 -50.51
N ASP A 557 33.09 20.82 -50.00
CA ASP A 557 34.27 21.21 -50.79
C ASP A 557 34.68 20.13 -51.83
N LEU A 558 34.36 18.86 -51.58
CA LEU A 558 34.51 17.76 -52.54
C LEU A 558 33.46 17.79 -53.68
N GLY A 559 32.57 18.78 -53.71
CA GLY A 559 31.52 18.94 -54.71
C GLY A 559 30.27 18.12 -54.46
N ASN A 560 30.10 17.55 -53.25
CA ASN A 560 28.89 16.79 -52.92
C ASN A 560 27.75 17.73 -52.55
N ASN A 561 26.67 17.70 -53.34
CA ASN A 561 25.46 18.50 -53.10
C ASN A 561 24.32 17.71 -52.46
N ARG A 562 24.63 16.61 -51.76
CA ARG A 562 23.66 15.72 -51.10
C ARG A 562 23.96 15.59 -49.61
N SER A 563 22.91 15.45 -48.82
CA SER A 563 22.94 15.23 -47.36
C SER A 563 23.77 13.99 -47.04
N PRO A 564 24.81 14.11 -46.20
CA PRO A 564 25.58 12.95 -45.72
C PRO A 564 24.72 11.93 -44.96
N MET A 565 23.63 12.37 -44.33
CA MET A 565 22.75 11.51 -43.52
C MET A 565 21.67 10.80 -44.31
N THR A 566 21.03 11.49 -45.24
CA THR A 566 19.83 10.98 -45.94
C THR A 566 20.08 10.70 -47.41
N ASN A 567 21.24 11.12 -47.93
CA ASN A 567 21.58 11.10 -49.35
C ASN A 567 20.56 11.84 -50.23
N LEU A 568 19.78 12.77 -49.68
CA LEU A 568 18.88 13.66 -50.44
C LEU A 568 19.63 14.91 -50.89
N LYS A 569 19.19 15.58 -51.96
CA LYS A 569 19.85 16.81 -52.44
C LYS A 569 19.69 17.93 -51.40
N LEU A 570 20.78 18.61 -51.07
CA LEU A 570 20.75 19.74 -50.14
C LEU A 570 20.08 20.96 -50.81
N PRO A 571 19.14 21.65 -50.13
CA PRO A 571 18.54 22.88 -50.64
C PRO A 571 19.56 24.00 -50.90
N ASN A 572 20.57 24.12 -50.04
CA ASN A 572 21.71 25.03 -50.18
C ASN A 572 22.92 24.52 -49.37
N GLU A 573 24.05 25.21 -49.47
CA GLU A 573 25.31 24.86 -48.79
C GLU A 573 25.53 25.68 -47.50
N ASP A 574 24.48 26.34 -47.01
CA ASP A 574 24.58 27.18 -45.82
C ASP A 574 24.75 26.32 -44.57
N LEU A 575 25.66 26.75 -43.69
CA LEU A 575 25.95 26.12 -42.40
C LEU A 575 25.66 27.11 -41.27
N VAL A 576 24.87 26.69 -40.30
CA VAL A 576 24.47 27.52 -39.15
C VAL A 576 25.04 26.94 -37.85
N PRO A 577 25.78 27.71 -37.05
CA PRO A 577 26.35 27.20 -35.80
C PRO A 577 25.26 26.74 -34.81
N ASN A 578 25.39 25.51 -34.30
CA ASN A 578 24.51 24.97 -33.27
C ASN A 578 25.07 25.25 -31.87
N HIS A 579 24.98 26.51 -31.45
CA HIS A 579 25.52 26.94 -30.15
C HIS A 579 24.89 26.19 -28.96
N ALA A 580 23.60 25.82 -29.06
CA ALA A 580 22.92 25.05 -28.01
C ALA A 580 23.54 23.66 -27.83
N LEU A 581 23.72 22.91 -28.92
CA LEU A 581 24.36 21.59 -28.87
C LEU A 581 25.82 21.71 -28.40
N ARG A 582 26.54 22.75 -28.86
CA ARG A 582 27.91 23.02 -28.42
C ARG A 582 28.00 23.22 -26.91
N SER A 583 27.10 24.00 -26.31
CA SER A 583 27.03 24.19 -24.85
C SER A 583 26.72 22.89 -24.11
N CYS A 584 25.77 22.08 -24.61
CA CYS A 584 25.46 20.78 -24.00
C CYS A 584 26.64 19.80 -24.04
N ILE A 585 27.40 19.77 -25.15
CA ILE A 585 28.60 18.93 -25.27
C ILE A 585 29.68 19.41 -24.29
N GLN A 586 29.88 20.72 -24.15
CA GLN A 586 30.85 21.29 -23.23
C GLN A 586 30.53 20.97 -21.77
N GLU A 587 29.28 21.17 -21.35
CA GLU A 587 28.82 20.84 -19.99
C GLU A 587 29.01 19.34 -19.69
N PHE A 588 28.68 18.47 -20.64
CA PHE A 588 28.93 17.04 -20.51
C PHE A 588 30.42 16.72 -20.35
N LEU A 589 31.29 17.29 -21.19
CA LEU A 589 32.74 17.05 -21.10
C LEU A 589 33.36 17.62 -19.81
N GLU A 590 32.83 18.72 -19.28
CA GLU A 590 33.22 19.27 -17.97
C GLU A 590 32.80 18.36 -16.82
N LEU A 591 31.57 17.83 -16.85
CA LEU A 591 31.10 16.86 -15.86
C LEU A 591 31.90 15.56 -15.89
N GLN A 592 32.34 15.10 -17.08
CA GLN A 592 33.24 13.94 -17.19
C GLN A 592 34.66 14.25 -16.66
N ARG A 593 35.16 15.48 -16.88
CA ARG A 593 36.45 15.94 -16.33
C ARG A 593 36.43 16.04 -14.80
N GLN A 594 35.38 16.61 -14.22
CA GLN A 594 35.21 16.70 -12.76
C GLN A 594 35.12 15.33 -12.07
N ARG A 595 34.71 14.30 -12.80
CA ARG A 595 34.69 12.89 -12.34
C ARG A 595 36.02 12.15 -12.55
N GLY A 596 37.06 12.83 -13.06
CA GLY A 596 38.40 12.27 -13.26
C GLY A 596 38.53 11.32 -14.46
N HIS A 597 37.63 11.41 -15.44
CA HIS A 597 37.55 10.46 -16.57
C HIS A 597 38.17 10.97 -17.88
N ILE A 598 38.61 12.22 -17.93
CA ILE A 598 39.37 12.79 -19.05
C ILE A 598 40.60 13.47 -18.43
N PRO A 599 41.84 13.08 -18.79
CA PRO A 599 43.03 13.72 -18.26
C PRO A 599 43.06 15.20 -18.67
N ASP A 600 43.65 16.05 -17.82
CA ASP A 600 43.90 17.44 -18.19
C ASP A 600 44.93 17.51 -19.32
N ARG A 601 44.43 17.95 -20.48
CA ARG A 601 45.05 18.25 -21.79
C ARG A 601 44.94 17.18 -22.85
#